data_AF-A0A8S9GTA1-F1
#
_entry.id   AF-A0A8S9GTA1-F1
#
_cell.length_a   1.000
_cell.length_b   1.000
_cell.length_c   1.000
_cell.angle_alpha   90.00
_cell.angle_beta   90.00
_cell.angle_gamma   90.00
#
_symmetry.space_group_name_H-M   'P 1'
#
loop_
_entity.id
_entity.type
_entity.pdbx_description
1 polymer ?
#
loop_
_entity_poly.entity_id
_entity_poly.type
_entity_poly.pdbx_seq_one_letter_code
_entity_poly.pdbx_strand_id
1 'polypeptide(L)'
;VEIYKHNKEERIARTWGTTSTGLPYVEEHITPSGNWLIGGDLEVFQPIKYNDGLDHYRLSPKQLRKEFDNRQADAVFAFQLRNPVHNGHALLMNDTRKRLLEMGYKNPILLLHPLGGFTKADDVPLDVRMEQHSKVLEDGVLDPETTIVSIFPSPMHYAGPTEVQWHAKARINAGANFYIVGRDPAGMGHPTEKRDLYDPDHGKKVLSMAPGLEKLNILPFRVAAYDTVEKKMAF
;
A
#
# COMPACT_ATOMS: atom_id res chain seq x y z
N VAL A 1 31.45 4.36 -1.78
CA VAL A 1 30.67 3.75 -2.88
C VAL A 1 31.15 2.33 -3.07
N GLU A 2 30.24 1.38 -3.09
CA GLU A 2 30.48 -0.05 -3.29
C GLU A 2 29.83 -0.48 -4.62
N ILE A 3 30.51 -1.31 -5.40
CA ILE A 3 30.01 -1.84 -6.67
C ILE A 3 30.05 -3.37 -6.59
N TYR A 4 28.91 -4.02 -6.80
CA TYR A 4 28.77 -5.47 -6.67
C TYR A 4 27.86 -6.06 -7.74
N LYS A 5 27.93 -7.38 -7.95
CA LYS A 5 27.21 -8.06 -9.02
C LYS A 5 25.70 -8.00 -8.81
N HIS A 6 24.97 -7.74 -9.89
CA HIS A 6 23.51 -7.85 -9.94
C HIS A 6 23.12 -9.26 -10.42
N ASN A 7 23.05 -10.24 -9.51
CA ASN A 7 22.54 -11.58 -9.81
C ASN A 7 21.02 -11.52 -10.04
N LYS A 8 20.60 -11.09 -11.24
CA LYS A 8 19.19 -10.77 -11.54
C LYS A 8 18.25 -11.93 -11.27
N GLU A 9 18.55 -13.12 -11.77
CA GLU A 9 17.71 -14.31 -11.60
C GLU A 9 17.52 -14.63 -10.11
N GLU A 10 18.60 -14.64 -9.33
CA GLU A 10 18.53 -14.87 -7.89
C GLU A 10 17.70 -13.80 -7.17
N ARG A 11 17.90 -12.51 -7.50
CA ARG A 11 17.11 -11.39 -6.96
C ARG A 11 15.62 -11.59 -7.26
N ILE A 12 15.29 -11.89 -8.51
CA ILE A 12 13.90 -12.07 -8.95
C ILE A 12 13.27 -13.26 -8.22
N ALA A 13 13.94 -14.41 -8.21
CA ALA A 13 13.48 -15.63 -7.54
C ALA A 13 13.20 -15.40 -6.05
N ARG A 14 14.09 -14.70 -5.34
CA ARG A 14 13.95 -14.49 -3.89
C ARG A 14 12.92 -13.41 -3.54
N THR A 15 12.70 -12.43 -4.39
CA THR A 15 11.73 -11.35 -4.13
C THR A 15 10.31 -11.74 -4.54
N TRP A 16 10.12 -12.36 -5.72
CA TRP A 16 8.81 -12.71 -6.27
C TRP A 16 8.42 -14.19 -6.08
N GLY A 17 9.35 -15.06 -5.66
CA GLY A 17 9.08 -16.50 -5.53
C GLY A 17 8.95 -17.24 -6.86
N THR A 18 9.30 -16.59 -7.97
CA THR A 18 9.33 -17.14 -9.33
C THR A 18 10.33 -16.36 -10.17
N THR A 19 10.75 -16.92 -11.30
CA THR A 19 11.54 -16.24 -12.35
C THR A 19 10.79 -16.17 -13.68
N SER A 20 9.47 -16.40 -13.67
CA SER A 20 8.64 -16.31 -14.87
C SER A 20 8.78 -14.96 -15.57
N THR A 21 8.80 -14.99 -16.89
CA THR A 21 8.74 -13.78 -17.72
C THR A 21 7.38 -13.09 -17.58
N GLY A 22 7.33 -11.79 -17.88
CA GLY A 22 6.08 -11.01 -17.86
C GLY A 22 5.70 -10.46 -16.48
N LEU A 23 6.57 -10.55 -15.49
CA LEU A 23 6.42 -9.82 -14.23
C LEU A 23 6.67 -8.33 -14.49
N PRO A 24 5.67 -7.43 -14.36
CA PRO A 24 5.74 -6.09 -14.92
C PRO A 24 6.89 -5.24 -14.36
N TYR A 25 7.13 -5.28 -13.05
CA TYR A 25 8.25 -4.56 -12.44
C TYR A 25 9.61 -5.13 -12.87
N VAL A 26 9.70 -6.45 -13.01
CA VAL A 26 10.94 -7.12 -13.43
C VAL A 26 11.27 -6.73 -14.87
N GLU A 27 10.30 -6.80 -15.77
CA GLU A 27 10.51 -6.45 -17.19
C GLU A 27 10.84 -4.98 -17.39
N GLU A 28 10.23 -4.08 -16.62
CA GLU A 28 10.49 -2.65 -16.75
C GLU A 28 11.83 -2.23 -16.13
N HIS A 29 12.22 -2.79 -14.98
CA HIS A 29 13.30 -2.24 -14.17
C HIS A 29 14.47 -3.18 -13.88
N ILE A 30 14.30 -4.50 -14.00
CA ILE A 30 15.37 -5.47 -13.70
C ILE A 30 15.94 -6.08 -14.98
N THR A 31 15.10 -6.59 -15.87
CA THR A 31 15.52 -7.18 -17.16
C THR A 31 16.44 -6.25 -17.94
N PRO A 32 16.08 -4.97 -18.22
CA PRO A 32 16.91 -4.06 -19.01
C PRO A 32 18.08 -3.44 -18.25
N SER A 33 18.16 -3.62 -16.92
CA SER A 33 19.18 -2.97 -16.09
C SER A 33 20.61 -3.51 -16.32
N GLY A 34 21.63 -2.85 -15.80
CA GLY A 34 23.01 -3.35 -15.82
C GLY A 34 23.23 -4.58 -14.92
N ASN A 35 24.38 -5.24 -15.11
CA ASN A 35 24.80 -6.41 -14.33
C ASN A 35 25.51 -6.05 -13.01
N TRP A 36 25.48 -4.78 -12.62
CA TRP A 36 26.12 -4.25 -11.42
C TRP A 36 25.12 -3.40 -10.63
N LEU A 37 25.19 -3.48 -9.31
CA LEU A 37 24.52 -2.60 -8.37
C LEU A 37 25.55 -1.67 -7.71
N ILE A 38 25.12 -0.47 -7.37
CA ILE A 38 25.96 0.55 -6.73
C ILE A 38 25.32 0.90 -5.39
N GLY A 39 26.07 0.74 -4.30
CA GLY A 39 25.69 1.12 -2.95
C GLY A 39 26.55 2.28 -2.42
N GLY A 40 25.99 3.05 -1.48
CA GLY A 40 26.69 4.15 -0.82
C GLY A 40 25.74 5.08 -0.07
N ASP A 41 26.32 6.06 0.61
CA ASP A 41 25.56 7.10 1.29
C ASP A 41 24.96 8.07 0.26
N LEU A 42 23.63 8.28 0.35
CA LEU A 42 22.88 9.08 -0.61
C LEU A 42 22.57 10.45 -0.02
N GLU A 43 23.07 11.50 -0.66
CA GLU A 43 22.66 12.88 -0.42
C GLU A 43 21.70 13.33 -1.53
N VAL A 44 20.47 13.68 -1.16
CA VAL A 44 19.46 14.20 -2.10
C VAL A 44 19.48 15.73 -2.01
N PHE A 45 19.95 16.40 -3.06
CA PHE A 45 20.16 17.85 -3.06
C PHE A 45 18.89 18.69 -2.92
N GLN A 46 17.78 18.22 -3.45
CA GLN A 46 16.50 18.93 -3.43
C GLN A 46 15.35 17.95 -3.19
N PRO A 47 14.29 18.38 -2.47
CA PRO A 47 13.06 17.62 -2.40
C PRO A 47 12.52 17.34 -3.80
N ILE A 48 12.15 16.08 -4.07
CA ILE A 48 11.62 15.66 -5.37
C ILE A 48 10.22 16.24 -5.58
N LYS A 49 10.00 16.82 -6.77
CA LYS A 49 8.69 17.26 -7.27
C LYS A 49 8.46 16.66 -8.65
N TYR A 50 7.23 16.25 -8.91
CA TYR A 50 6.84 15.67 -10.20
C TYR A 50 6.20 16.71 -11.12
N ASN A 51 5.69 17.81 -10.56
CA ASN A 51 5.04 18.90 -11.30
C ASN A 51 3.84 18.42 -12.15
N ASP A 52 3.14 17.40 -11.66
CA ASP A 52 1.98 16.76 -12.30
C ASP A 52 0.64 17.22 -11.68
N GLY A 53 0.67 18.28 -10.87
CA GLY A 53 -0.49 18.77 -10.12
C GLY A 53 -0.78 18.00 -8.84
N LEU A 54 -0.11 16.88 -8.54
CA LEU A 54 -0.38 16.03 -7.36
C LEU A 54 0.67 16.16 -6.24
N ASP A 55 1.68 17.00 -6.40
CA ASP A 55 2.77 17.14 -5.41
C ASP A 55 2.27 17.55 -4.01
N HIS A 56 1.14 18.25 -3.92
CA HIS A 56 0.52 18.64 -2.66
C HIS A 56 -0.03 17.45 -1.85
N TYR A 57 -0.29 16.30 -2.50
CA TYR A 57 -0.63 15.05 -1.83
C TYR A 57 0.60 14.22 -1.43
N ARG A 58 1.81 14.56 -1.89
CA ARG A 58 3.04 13.77 -1.63
C ARG A 58 3.69 14.19 -0.30
N LEU A 59 2.99 13.91 0.79
CA LEU A 59 3.47 14.25 2.13
C LEU A 59 4.58 13.30 2.57
N SER A 60 5.69 13.86 3.04
CA SER A 60 6.76 13.08 3.67
C SER A 60 6.28 12.45 4.99
N PRO A 61 6.94 11.39 5.48
CA PRO A 61 6.65 10.82 6.80
C PRO A 61 6.64 11.86 7.94
N LYS A 62 7.52 12.88 7.87
CA LYS A 62 7.56 13.97 8.86
C LYS A 62 6.33 14.87 8.77
N GLN A 63 5.87 15.19 7.56
CA GLN A 63 4.66 15.99 7.35
C GLN A 63 3.41 15.22 7.78
N LEU A 64 3.33 13.91 7.48
CA LEU A 64 2.23 13.05 7.92
C LEU A 64 2.13 13.01 9.45
N ARG A 65 3.24 12.78 10.15
CA ARG A 65 3.27 12.82 11.63
C ARG A 65 2.78 14.15 12.19
N LYS A 66 3.27 15.26 11.63
CA LYS A 66 2.81 16.60 12.01
C LYS A 66 1.31 16.78 11.78
N GLU A 67 0.76 16.26 10.68
CA GLU A 67 -0.67 16.34 10.40
C GLU A 67 -1.50 15.50 11.38
N PHE A 68 -1.03 14.30 11.75
CA PHE A 68 -1.67 13.50 12.80
C PHE A 68 -1.68 14.21 14.16
N ASP A 69 -0.56 14.84 14.53
CA ASP A 69 -0.44 15.63 15.76
C ASP A 69 -1.38 16.85 15.74
N ASN A 70 -1.44 17.57 14.61
CA ASN A 70 -2.34 18.72 14.42
C ASN A 70 -3.81 18.32 14.57
N ARG A 71 -4.19 17.13 14.08
CA ARG A 71 -5.53 16.57 14.23
C ARG A 71 -5.77 15.93 15.60
N GLN A 72 -4.78 15.92 16.50
CA GLN A 72 -4.85 15.27 17.80
C GLN A 72 -5.27 13.79 17.69
N ALA A 73 -4.71 13.09 16.70
CA ALA A 73 -5.00 11.68 16.48
C ALA A 73 -4.43 10.84 17.64
N ASP A 74 -5.28 10.02 18.26
CA ASP A 74 -4.87 9.06 19.30
C ASP A 74 -4.66 7.64 18.76
N ALA A 75 -5.11 7.39 17.53
CA ALA A 75 -4.74 6.23 16.72
C ALA A 75 -4.69 6.61 15.24
N VAL A 76 -3.71 6.08 14.51
CA VAL A 76 -3.66 6.20 13.04
C VAL A 76 -3.73 4.80 12.43
N PHE A 77 -4.69 4.59 11.53
CA PHE A 77 -4.84 3.34 10.80
C PHE A 77 -4.65 3.57 9.30
N ALA A 78 -3.75 2.80 8.70
CA ALA A 78 -3.37 2.97 7.30
C ALA A 78 -4.10 1.98 6.37
N PHE A 79 -4.54 2.51 5.23
CA PHE A 79 -5.05 1.72 4.12
C PHE A 79 -4.17 1.93 2.88
N GLN A 80 -3.36 0.92 2.56
CA GLN A 80 -2.60 0.84 1.32
C GLN A 80 -3.51 0.41 0.18
N LEU A 81 -3.40 1.08 -0.97
CA LEU A 81 -4.14 0.71 -2.17
C LEU A 81 -3.42 1.15 -3.45
N ARG A 82 -3.70 0.44 -4.54
CA ARG A 82 -3.31 0.80 -5.91
C ARG A 82 -4.50 0.88 -6.87
N ASN A 83 -5.69 0.53 -6.38
CA ASN A 83 -6.92 0.41 -7.17
C ASN A 83 -7.93 1.49 -6.73
N PRO A 84 -8.96 1.79 -7.55
CA PRO A 84 -10.12 2.56 -7.12
C PRO A 84 -10.74 2.02 -5.81
N VAL A 85 -11.26 2.92 -4.98
CA VAL A 85 -11.97 2.55 -3.75
C VAL A 85 -13.39 2.15 -4.12
N HIS A 86 -13.75 0.89 -3.88
CA HIS A 86 -15.12 0.40 -3.90
C HIS A 86 -15.63 0.17 -2.47
N ASN A 87 -16.94 -0.07 -2.30
CA ASN A 87 -17.55 -0.21 -0.97
C ASN A 87 -17.01 -1.38 -0.14
N GLY A 88 -16.40 -2.41 -0.74
CA GLY A 88 -15.66 -3.42 0.00
C GLY A 88 -14.44 -2.85 0.74
N HIS A 89 -13.66 -1.98 0.11
CA HIS A 89 -12.55 -1.28 0.78
C HIS A 89 -13.08 -0.35 1.87
N ALA A 90 -14.16 0.39 1.57
CA ALA A 90 -14.82 1.26 2.55
C ALA A 90 -15.32 0.48 3.76
N LEU A 91 -15.87 -0.72 3.57
CA LEU A 91 -16.29 -1.60 4.68
C LEU A 91 -15.12 -1.91 5.62
N LEU A 92 -13.95 -2.26 5.09
CA LEU A 92 -12.75 -2.54 5.89
C LEU A 92 -12.30 -1.29 6.68
N MET A 93 -12.29 -0.12 6.04
CA MET A 93 -11.88 1.15 6.65
C MET A 93 -12.86 1.61 7.74
N ASN A 94 -14.17 1.56 7.45
CA ASN A 94 -15.22 1.96 8.38
C ASN A 94 -15.35 0.99 9.56
N ASP A 95 -15.24 -0.32 9.32
CA ASP A 95 -15.23 -1.33 10.39
C ASP A 95 -13.98 -1.20 11.27
N THR A 96 -12.81 -0.88 10.68
CA THR A 96 -11.60 -0.56 11.45
C THR A 96 -11.81 0.63 12.37
N ARG A 97 -12.35 1.73 11.85
CA ARG A 97 -12.68 2.91 12.67
C ARG A 97 -13.59 2.54 13.83
N LYS A 98 -14.66 1.79 13.55
CA LYS A 98 -15.61 1.32 14.56
C LYS A 98 -14.91 0.51 15.66
N ARG A 99 -14.10 -0.48 15.30
CA ARG A 99 -13.33 -1.29 16.26
C ARG A 99 -12.40 -0.44 17.11
N LEU A 100 -11.73 0.57 16.53
CA LEU A 100 -10.85 1.47 17.29
C LEU A 100 -11.64 2.31 18.31
N LEU A 101 -12.81 2.80 17.94
CA LEU A 101 -13.70 3.50 18.88
C LEU A 101 -14.16 2.57 20.02
N GLU A 102 -14.49 1.32 19.70
CA GLU A 102 -14.85 0.28 20.70
C GLU A 102 -13.67 -0.09 21.62
N MET A 103 -12.44 -0.05 21.12
CA MET A 103 -11.21 -0.21 21.91
C MET A 103 -10.90 1.00 22.82
N GLY A 104 -11.64 2.09 22.69
CA GLY A 104 -11.55 3.26 23.57
C GLY A 104 -10.82 4.48 22.97
N TYR A 105 -10.25 4.36 21.77
CA TYR A 105 -9.73 5.52 21.03
C TYR A 105 -10.86 6.51 20.76
N LYS A 106 -10.57 7.80 20.85
CA LYS A 106 -11.52 8.91 20.72
C LYS A 106 -11.43 9.60 19.37
N ASN A 107 -10.25 9.58 18.77
CA ASN A 107 -10.01 10.26 17.50
C ASN A 107 -9.10 9.43 16.57
N PRO A 108 -9.54 8.22 16.17
CA PRO A 108 -8.81 7.44 15.19
C PRO A 108 -8.82 8.18 13.84
N ILE A 109 -7.69 8.30 13.16
CA ILE A 109 -7.57 8.95 11.84
C ILE A 109 -7.18 7.92 10.77
N LEU A 110 -7.95 7.90 9.68
CA LEU A 110 -7.63 7.10 8.50
C LEU A 110 -6.51 7.78 7.72
N LEU A 111 -5.45 7.03 7.43
CA LEU A 111 -4.49 7.37 6.39
C LEU A 111 -4.84 6.58 5.12
N LEU A 112 -5.61 7.20 4.22
CA LEU A 112 -5.90 6.66 2.89
C LEU A 112 -4.69 6.94 2.00
N HIS A 113 -3.93 5.90 1.66
CA HIS A 113 -2.55 6.07 1.21
C HIS A 113 -2.30 5.42 -0.17
N PRO A 114 -2.89 5.94 -1.26
CA PRO A 114 -2.68 5.42 -2.61
C PRO A 114 -1.21 5.40 -3.00
N LEU A 115 -0.76 4.29 -3.59
CA LEU A 115 0.56 4.20 -4.19
C LEU A 115 0.58 5.01 -5.51
N GLY A 116 1.64 5.79 -5.69
CA GLY A 116 1.81 6.70 -6.83
C GLY A 116 3.17 6.65 -7.51
N GLY A 117 4.01 5.66 -7.22
CA GLY A 117 5.14 5.31 -8.09
C GLY A 117 4.68 4.50 -9.31
N PHE A 118 5.61 3.79 -9.94
CA PHE A 118 5.31 2.89 -11.05
C PHE A 118 4.18 1.88 -10.71
N THR A 119 3.27 1.71 -11.67
CA THR A 119 2.24 0.65 -11.71
C THR A 119 2.21 0.05 -13.12
N LYS A 120 1.79 -1.21 -13.26
CA LYS A 120 1.64 -1.88 -14.55
C LYS A 120 0.58 -1.20 -15.43
N ALA A 121 0.69 -1.37 -16.75
CA ALA A 121 -0.06 -0.59 -17.75
C ALA A 121 -1.59 -0.75 -17.71
N ASP A 122 -2.11 -1.87 -17.18
CA ASP A 122 -3.54 -2.12 -17.04
C ASP A 122 -4.13 -1.72 -15.68
N ASP A 123 -3.32 -1.18 -14.76
CA ASP A 123 -3.83 -0.53 -13.54
C ASP A 123 -4.37 0.88 -13.88
N VAL A 124 -5.38 1.34 -13.13
CA VAL A 124 -5.94 2.69 -13.31
C VAL A 124 -4.88 3.75 -12.99
N PRO A 125 -4.65 4.75 -13.88
CA PRO A 125 -3.69 5.83 -13.65
C PRO A 125 -3.90 6.58 -12.33
N LEU A 126 -2.81 7.12 -11.77
CA LEU A 126 -2.80 7.74 -10.45
C LEU A 126 -3.75 8.94 -10.36
N ASP A 127 -3.69 9.85 -11.32
CA ASP A 127 -4.54 11.03 -11.42
C ASP A 127 -6.04 10.65 -11.41
N VAL A 128 -6.41 9.67 -12.23
CA VAL A 128 -7.79 9.13 -12.29
C VAL A 128 -8.19 8.50 -10.95
N ARG A 129 -7.29 7.77 -10.29
CA ARG A 129 -7.56 7.22 -8.94
C ARG A 129 -7.73 8.31 -7.90
N MET A 130 -6.91 9.36 -7.92
CA MET A 130 -7.02 10.48 -6.99
C MET A 130 -8.35 11.22 -7.16
N GLU A 131 -8.80 11.45 -8.40
CA GLU A 131 -10.13 12.00 -8.67
C GLU A 131 -11.24 11.08 -8.15
N GLN A 132 -11.14 9.77 -8.41
CA GLN A 132 -12.11 8.80 -7.90
C GLN A 132 -12.15 8.76 -6.37
N HIS A 133 -11.01 8.86 -5.69
CA HIS A 133 -10.95 8.92 -4.23
C HIS A 133 -11.55 10.21 -3.67
N SER A 134 -11.38 11.35 -4.37
CA SER A 134 -12.06 12.61 -4.03
C SER A 134 -13.58 12.41 -4.05
N LYS A 135 -14.12 11.75 -5.08
CA LYS A 135 -15.57 11.46 -5.18
C LYS A 135 -16.08 10.55 -4.07
N VAL A 136 -15.31 9.54 -3.67
CA VAL A 136 -15.65 8.69 -2.52
C VAL A 136 -15.76 9.47 -1.21
N LEU A 137 -14.92 10.49 -1.02
CA LEU A 137 -14.98 11.37 0.16
C LEU A 137 -16.13 12.38 0.06
N GLU A 138 -16.34 12.98 -1.12
CA GLU A 138 -17.46 13.89 -1.39
C GLU A 138 -18.82 13.21 -1.18
N ASP A 139 -18.95 11.94 -1.56
CA ASP A 139 -20.17 11.13 -1.38
C ASP A 139 -20.38 10.69 0.10
N GLY A 140 -19.41 10.92 0.99
CA GLY A 140 -19.49 10.53 2.40
C GLY A 140 -19.36 9.03 2.65
N VAL A 141 -18.91 8.25 1.66
CA VAL A 141 -18.60 6.81 1.83
C VAL A 141 -17.44 6.64 2.82
N LEU A 142 -16.49 7.57 2.78
CA LEU A 142 -15.48 7.81 3.80
C LEU A 142 -15.65 9.24 4.34
N ASP A 143 -15.46 9.42 5.64
CA ASP A 143 -15.57 10.73 6.28
C ASP A 143 -14.30 11.57 6.04
N PRO A 144 -14.39 12.73 5.34
CA PRO A 144 -13.24 13.58 5.06
C PRO A 144 -12.61 14.22 6.30
N GLU A 145 -13.39 14.47 7.37
CA GLU A 145 -12.87 15.10 8.59
C GLU A 145 -11.88 14.18 9.32
N THR A 146 -12.14 12.87 9.22
CA THR A 146 -11.34 11.84 9.91
C THR A 146 -10.46 11.03 8.95
N THR A 147 -10.25 11.56 7.73
CA THR A 147 -9.40 10.97 6.70
C THR A 147 -8.31 11.95 6.24
N ILE A 148 -7.08 11.44 6.14
CA ILE A 148 -5.98 12.09 5.46
C ILE A 148 -5.67 11.30 4.19
N VAL A 149 -5.71 11.97 3.05
CA VAL A 149 -5.30 11.41 1.75
C VAL A 149 -3.87 11.84 1.46
N SER A 150 -2.98 10.88 1.20
CA SER A 150 -1.59 11.16 0.82
C SER A 150 -1.10 10.12 -0.18
N ILE A 151 -0.22 10.52 -1.09
CA ILE A 151 0.36 9.62 -2.08
C ILE A 151 1.63 8.98 -1.51
N PHE A 152 1.71 7.65 -1.58
CA PHE A 152 2.91 6.88 -1.25
C PHE A 152 3.81 6.78 -2.48
N PRO A 153 5.03 7.33 -2.48
CA PRO A 153 5.83 7.50 -3.70
C PRO A 153 6.55 6.22 -4.19
N SER A 154 6.43 5.10 -3.48
CA SER A 154 7.10 3.85 -3.87
C SER A 154 6.58 3.31 -5.19
N PRO A 155 7.44 2.70 -6.03
CA PRO A 155 7.02 1.77 -7.08
C PRO A 155 6.26 0.56 -6.52
N MET A 156 5.30 0.05 -7.29
CA MET A 156 4.62 -1.21 -7.04
C MET A 156 5.41 -2.36 -7.65
N HIS A 157 5.78 -3.36 -6.83
CA HIS A 157 6.56 -4.52 -7.29
C HIS A 157 5.67 -5.68 -7.74
N TYR A 158 4.43 -5.74 -7.24
CA TYR A 158 3.54 -6.90 -7.36
C TYR A 158 4.15 -8.17 -6.74
N ALA A 159 4.87 -7.99 -5.62
CA ALA A 159 5.62 -9.06 -4.94
C ALA A 159 4.89 -9.63 -3.70
N GLY A 160 3.56 -9.46 -3.62
CA GLY A 160 2.70 -10.19 -2.70
C GLY A 160 3.15 -10.13 -1.23
N PRO A 161 3.30 -11.30 -0.55
CA PRO A 161 3.73 -11.37 0.85
C PRO A 161 5.10 -10.73 1.14
N THR A 162 6.02 -10.66 0.17
CA THR A 162 7.29 -9.95 0.33
C THR A 162 7.06 -8.43 0.37
N GLU A 163 6.23 -7.93 -0.54
CA GLU A 163 6.00 -6.48 -0.68
C GLU A 163 5.05 -5.91 0.38
N VAL A 164 4.07 -6.67 0.87
CA VAL A 164 3.15 -6.16 1.90
C VAL A 164 3.89 -5.78 3.19
N GLN A 165 5.00 -6.45 3.50
CA GLN A 165 5.88 -6.07 4.61
C GLN A 165 6.51 -4.69 4.41
N TRP A 166 6.95 -4.38 3.18
CA TRP A 166 7.44 -3.05 2.82
C TRP A 166 6.35 -1.98 2.96
N HIS A 167 5.15 -2.27 2.43
CA HIS A 167 4.01 -1.35 2.53
C HIS A 167 3.64 -1.04 3.98
N ALA A 168 3.68 -2.04 4.87
CA ALA A 168 3.44 -1.88 6.29
C ALA A 168 4.57 -1.11 6.99
N LYS A 169 5.83 -1.48 6.73
CA LYS A 169 7.00 -0.82 7.33
C LYS A 169 7.07 0.67 6.99
N ALA A 170 6.75 1.03 5.75
CA ALA A 170 6.69 2.44 5.34
C ALA A 170 5.63 3.23 6.13
N ARG A 171 4.49 2.60 6.46
CA ARG A 171 3.41 3.23 7.22
C ARG A 171 3.74 3.34 8.71
N ILE A 172 4.48 2.39 9.28
CA ILE A 172 5.10 2.56 10.61
C ILE A 172 5.98 3.81 10.63
N ASN A 173 6.85 3.96 9.62
CA ASN A 173 7.73 5.13 9.52
C ASN A 173 6.93 6.44 9.35
N ALA A 174 5.79 6.39 8.68
CA ALA A 174 4.86 7.51 8.54
C ALA A 174 4.06 7.83 9.82
N GLY A 175 4.00 6.92 10.81
CA GLY A 175 3.32 7.14 12.08
C GLY A 175 2.03 6.34 12.29
N ALA A 176 1.70 5.40 11.41
CA ALA A 176 0.55 4.52 11.60
C ALA A 176 0.80 3.50 12.73
N ASN A 177 -0.21 3.30 13.59
CA ASN A 177 -0.21 2.31 14.67
C ASN A 177 -0.97 1.04 14.28
N PHE A 178 -1.87 1.15 13.30
CA PHE A 178 -2.69 0.07 12.78
C PHE A 178 -2.52 -0.03 11.26
N TYR A 179 -2.55 -1.25 10.74
CA TYR A 179 -2.44 -1.50 9.31
C TYR A 179 -3.49 -2.49 8.86
N ILE A 180 -4.35 -2.03 7.95
CA ILE A 180 -5.41 -2.85 7.35
C ILE A 180 -4.79 -3.72 6.27
N VAL A 181 -5.08 -5.02 6.32
CA VAL A 181 -4.64 -5.97 5.29
C VAL A 181 -5.80 -6.92 4.93
N GLY A 182 -6.09 -6.99 3.63
CA GLY A 182 -7.14 -7.84 3.06
C GLY A 182 -6.61 -9.12 2.43
N ARG A 183 -7.38 -9.65 1.47
CA ARG A 183 -7.00 -10.79 0.61
C ARG A 183 -5.95 -10.37 -0.42
N ASP A 184 -4.98 -11.25 -0.66
CA ASP A 184 -3.98 -11.13 -1.73
C ASP A 184 -3.31 -9.74 -1.82
N PRO A 185 -2.79 -9.19 -0.70
CA PRO A 185 -2.20 -7.86 -0.69
C PRO A 185 -0.93 -7.86 -1.56
N ALA A 186 -0.81 -6.84 -2.40
CA ALA A 186 0.27 -6.70 -3.38
C ALA A 186 0.39 -7.87 -4.39
N GLY A 187 -0.64 -8.70 -4.52
CA GLY A 187 -0.70 -9.77 -5.52
C GLY A 187 -1.14 -9.30 -6.90
N MET A 188 -0.96 -10.21 -7.85
CA MET A 188 -1.45 -10.18 -9.22
C MET A 188 -1.67 -11.61 -9.74
N GLY A 189 -2.36 -11.76 -10.86
CA GLY A 189 -2.41 -13.05 -11.58
C GLY A 189 -1.03 -13.46 -12.10
N HIS A 190 -0.79 -14.76 -12.19
CA HIS A 190 0.45 -15.29 -12.78
C HIS A 190 0.52 -14.89 -14.27
N PRO A 191 1.66 -14.35 -14.78
CA PRO A 191 1.72 -13.85 -16.16
C PRO A 191 1.44 -14.91 -17.23
N THR A 192 1.78 -16.17 -16.96
CA THR A 192 1.70 -17.28 -17.94
C THR A 192 0.73 -18.39 -17.55
N GLU A 193 0.21 -18.39 -16.32
CA GLU A 193 -0.62 -19.48 -15.79
C GLU A 193 -1.98 -18.95 -15.34
N LYS A 194 -3.04 -19.76 -15.45
CA LYS A 194 -4.39 -19.36 -15.03
C LYS A 194 -4.59 -19.51 -13.52
N ARG A 195 -3.80 -18.81 -12.73
CA ARG A 195 -3.89 -18.77 -11.26
C ARG A 195 -3.34 -17.46 -10.69
N ASP A 196 -3.62 -17.21 -9.41
CA ASP A 196 -2.96 -16.13 -8.66
C ASP A 196 -1.45 -16.45 -8.48
N LEU A 197 -0.63 -15.40 -8.42
CA LEU A 197 0.82 -15.56 -8.21
C LEU A 197 1.14 -16.05 -6.78
N TYR A 198 0.32 -15.64 -5.82
CA TYR A 198 0.47 -15.98 -4.40
C TYR A 198 -0.82 -16.57 -3.84
N ASP A 199 -0.70 -17.34 -2.77
CA ASP A 199 -1.86 -17.72 -1.97
C ASP A 199 -2.45 -16.47 -1.30
N PRO A 200 -3.78 -16.26 -1.41
CA PRO A 200 -4.44 -15.03 -0.97
C PRO A 200 -4.37 -14.74 0.54
N ASP A 201 -4.05 -15.75 1.36
CA ASP A 201 -3.91 -15.60 2.81
C ASP A 201 -2.47 -15.40 3.27
N HIS A 202 -1.47 -15.69 2.41
CA HIS A 202 -0.06 -15.60 2.79
C HIS A 202 0.35 -14.19 3.19
N GLY A 203 -0.16 -13.16 2.53
CA GLY A 203 0.18 -11.78 2.88
C GLY A 203 -0.17 -11.43 4.32
N LYS A 204 -1.36 -11.83 4.80
CA LYS A 204 -1.79 -11.62 6.19
C LYS A 204 -0.96 -12.42 7.18
N LYS A 205 -0.73 -13.71 6.88
CA LYS A 205 0.04 -14.62 7.74
C LYS A 205 1.48 -14.15 7.90
N VAL A 206 2.17 -13.89 6.77
CA VAL A 206 3.55 -13.39 6.76
C VAL A 206 3.66 -12.08 7.51
N LEU A 207 2.74 -11.14 7.29
CA LEU A 207 2.79 -9.85 7.97
C LEU A 207 2.65 -9.97 9.49
N SER A 208 1.82 -10.91 9.98
CA SER A 208 1.64 -11.15 11.42
C SER A 208 2.85 -11.78 12.13
N MET A 209 3.79 -12.36 11.38
CA MET A 209 5.00 -13.01 11.91
C MET A 209 6.30 -12.32 11.45
N ALA A 210 6.19 -11.20 10.74
CA ALA A 210 7.34 -10.51 10.17
C ALA A 210 8.16 -9.77 11.25
N PRO A 211 9.48 -10.02 11.33
CA PRO A 211 10.34 -9.36 12.31
C PRO A 211 10.43 -7.85 12.04
N GLY A 212 10.52 -7.05 13.10
CA GLY A 212 10.61 -5.59 13.03
C GLY A 212 9.28 -4.87 12.80
N LEU A 213 8.15 -5.60 12.76
CA LEU A 213 6.79 -5.05 12.67
C LEU A 213 5.98 -5.27 13.96
N GLU A 214 6.61 -5.67 15.06
CA GLU A 214 5.95 -6.04 16.33
C GLU A 214 5.15 -4.87 16.94
N LYS A 215 5.52 -3.64 16.60
CA LYS A 215 4.85 -2.41 17.06
C LYS A 215 3.58 -2.06 16.27
N LEU A 216 3.31 -2.75 15.16
CA LEU A 216 2.19 -2.46 14.28
C LEU A 216 1.06 -3.44 14.55
N ASN A 217 -0.12 -2.90 14.88
CA ASN A 217 -1.32 -3.71 15.07
C ASN A 217 -1.89 -4.07 13.69
N ILE A 218 -1.70 -5.31 13.27
CA ILE A 218 -2.25 -5.82 12.02
C ILE A 218 -3.74 -6.10 12.21
N LEU A 219 -4.58 -5.51 11.37
CA LEU A 219 -6.02 -5.74 11.35
C LEU A 219 -6.37 -6.58 10.12
N PRO A 220 -6.38 -7.92 10.23
CA PRO A 220 -6.71 -8.79 9.12
C PRO A 220 -8.22 -8.80 8.87
N PHE A 221 -8.60 -8.77 7.59
CA PHE A 221 -9.98 -8.92 7.16
C PHE A 221 -10.17 -10.15 6.26
N ARG A 222 -11.41 -10.67 6.30
CA ARG A 222 -11.89 -11.64 5.30
C ARG A 222 -12.24 -10.90 4.01
N VAL A 223 -12.53 -11.67 2.96
CA VAL A 223 -12.96 -11.13 1.68
C VAL A 223 -14.27 -10.39 1.87
N ALA A 224 -14.37 -9.14 1.38
CA ALA A 224 -15.64 -8.46 1.27
C ALA A 224 -16.21 -8.64 -0.14
N ALA A 225 -17.48 -9.04 -0.26
CA ALA A 225 -18.19 -9.24 -1.52
C ALA A 225 -19.57 -8.60 -1.47
N TYR A 226 -20.20 -8.42 -2.63
CA TYR A 226 -21.57 -7.90 -2.70
C TYR A 226 -22.55 -9.02 -2.33
N ASP A 227 -23.24 -8.83 -1.21
CA ASP A 227 -24.32 -9.72 -0.79
C ASP A 227 -25.60 -9.33 -1.55
N THR A 228 -26.11 -10.26 -2.35
CA THR A 228 -27.28 -10.04 -3.21
C THR A 228 -28.60 -9.99 -2.44
N VAL A 229 -28.64 -10.57 -1.23
CA VAL A 229 -29.81 -10.55 -0.34
C VAL A 229 -29.85 -9.21 0.40
N GLU A 230 -28.73 -8.82 1.00
CA GLU A 230 -28.61 -7.58 1.78
C GLU A 230 -28.41 -6.32 0.91
N LYS A 231 -28.14 -6.51 -0.39
CA LYS A 231 -27.89 -5.45 -1.39
C LYS A 231 -26.80 -4.46 -0.98
N LYS A 232 -25.75 -4.96 -0.34
CA LYS A 232 -24.60 -4.17 0.13
C LYS A 232 -23.34 -5.04 0.19
N MET A 233 -22.20 -4.41 0.38
CA MET A 233 -20.95 -5.14 0.63
C MET A 233 -20.96 -5.74 2.05
N ALA A 234 -20.56 -7.01 2.17
CA ALA A 234 -20.46 -7.76 3.42
C ALA A 234 -19.21 -8.65 3.44
N PHE A 235 -18.80 -9.11 4.64
CA PHE A 235 -17.65 -10.01 4.88
C PHE A 235 -17.95 -11.49 4.70
#